data_AF-A0A849TF06-F1
#
_entry.id   AF-A0A849TF06-F1
#
_cell.length_a   1.000
_cell.length_b   1.000
_cell.length_c   1.000
_cell.angle_alpha   90.00
_cell.angle_beta   90.00
_cell.angle_gamma   90.00
#
_symmetry.space_group_name_H-M   'P 1'
#
loop_
_entity.id
_entity.type
_entity.pdbx_description
1 polymer ?
#
loop_
_entity_poly.entity_id
_entity_poly.type
_entity_poly.pdbx_seq_one_letter_code
_entity_poly.pdbx_strand_id
1 'polypeptide(L)'
;VLLRYVPMTAKRMTGIVSRGGSIMAKWCLAHHKENFLYTHFEDICEIMKAYDVSFSLGDGLRPGSIYDANDEAQLGELKTLGELTDIAWKHDVQVMIEGPGHVPMHMIKENMDLQLKWCKEAPFYTLGPLTMDIAPGYDHITSAIGAAMIGWFGTAMLCYVTPKEHLGLPNKADVKEGIITYKIAAHAADLAKGHPGAQVRDNALSKARFEFRWEDQFNLGLDPDRAREFHDETLPKESAKVAHFCSMCGPHFCSMKISQDVRDFAAKEGIAEADALSKGMELKAVEFVTKGSQLYSKS
;
A
#
# COMPACT_ATOMS: atom_id res chain seq x y z
N VAL A 1 -1.61 -12.11 -24.00
CA VAL A 1 -2.91 -12.41 -24.66
C VAL A 1 -2.72 -13.28 -25.88
N LEU A 2 -3.14 -14.54 -25.85
CA LEU A 2 -3.07 -15.46 -27.00
C LEU A 2 -4.45 -15.69 -27.60
N LEU A 3 -4.53 -16.01 -28.90
CA LEU A 3 -5.80 -16.24 -29.61
C LEU A 3 -6.68 -17.26 -28.88
N ARG A 4 -6.09 -18.35 -28.40
CA ARG A 4 -6.78 -19.42 -27.67
C ARG A 4 -7.35 -19.00 -26.31
N TYR A 5 -6.90 -17.89 -25.73
CA TYR A 5 -7.40 -17.40 -24.44
C TYR A 5 -8.58 -16.45 -24.57
N VAL A 6 -8.80 -15.85 -25.75
CA VAL A 6 -9.91 -14.92 -25.96
C VAL A 6 -11.29 -15.56 -25.68
N PRO A 7 -11.58 -16.81 -26.09
CA PRO A 7 -12.86 -17.44 -25.75
C PRO A 7 -13.07 -17.70 -24.26
N MET A 8 -11.99 -17.83 -23.47
CA MET A 8 -12.08 -18.06 -22.02
C MET A 8 -12.70 -16.87 -21.30
N THR A 9 -12.55 -15.66 -21.83
CA THR A 9 -13.11 -14.44 -21.23
C THR A 9 -14.61 -14.26 -21.55
N ALA A 10 -15.22 -15.13 -22.35
CA ALA A 10 -16.61 -14.97 -22.79
C ALA A 10 -17.64 -15.09 -21.65
N LYS A 11 -17.26 -15.74 -20.53
CA LYS A 11 -18.11 -15.91 -19.34
C LYS A 11 -17.84 -14.88 -18.24
N ARG A 12 -16.89 -13.96 -18.44
CA ARG A 12 -16.56 -12.94 -17.45
C ARG A 12 -17.68 -11.92 -17.30
N MET A 13 -17.84 -11.40 -16.09
CA MET A 13 -18.72 -10.27 -15.78
C MET A 13 -18.26 -8.99 -16.48
N THR A 14 -16.94 -8.73 -16.47
CA THR A 14 -16.35 -7.50 -17.00
C THR A 14 -15.47 -7.69 -18.24
N GLY A 15 -15.39 -8.91 -18.76
CA GLY A 15 -14.66 -9.22 -19.99
C GLY A 15 -13.15 -8.91 -19.91
N ILE A 16 -12.64 -8.20 -20.91
CA ILE A 16 -11.24 -7.78 -21.00
C ILE A 16 -11.15 -6.29 -20.69
N VAL A 17 -10.68 -5.95 -19.48
CA VAL A 17 -10.55 -4.54 -19.03
C VAL A 17 -9.17 -3.92 -19.32
N SER A 18 -8.20 -4.72 -19.75
CA SER A 18 -6.92 -4.20 -20.22
C SER A 18 -7.10 -3.51 -21.57
N ARG A 19 -6.71 -2.22 -21.65
CA ARG A 19 -6.70 -1.50 -22.93
C ARG A 19 -5.79 -2.18 -23.96
N GLY A 20 -4.55 -2.49 -23.59
CA GLY A 20 -3.61 -3.19 -24.47
C GLY A 20 -4.09 -4.61 -24.79
N GLY A 21 -4.61 -5.33 -23.79
CA GLY A 21 -5.12 -6.68 -23.98
C GLY A 21 -6.32 -6.76 -24.93
N SER A 22 -7.27 -5.82 -24.82
CA SER A 22 -8.45 -5.74 -25.70
C SER A 22 -8.10 -5.37 -27.14
N ILE A 23 -7.09 -4.52 -27.36
CA ILE A 23 -6.54 -4.25 -28.71
C ILE A 23 -6.00 -5.54 -29.33
N MET A 24 -5.20 -6.30 -28.57
CA MET A 24 -4.63 -7.55 -29.05
C MET A 24 -5.68 -8.64 -29.28
N ALA A 25 -6.68 -8.75 -28.41
CA ALA A 25 -7.80 -9.66 -28.61
C ALA A 25 -8.58 -9.32 -29.89
N LYS A 26 -8.89 -8.04 -30.13
CA LYS A 26 -9.56 -7.57 -31.35
C LYS A 26 -8.75 -7.90 -32.60
N TRP A 27 -7.44 -7.69 -32.58
CA TRP A 27 -6.55 -8.04 -33.68
C TRP A 27 -6.55 -9.55 -33.95
N CYS A 28 -6.43 -10.38 -32.91
CA CYS A 28 -6.44 -11.84 -33.03
C CYS A 28 -7.76 -12.34 -33.63
N LEU A 29 -8.90 -11.78 -33.22
CA LEU A 29 -10.22 -12.15 -33.76
C LEU A 29 -10.41 -11.71 -35.21
N ALA A 30 -9.96 -10.49 -35.58
CA ALA A 30 -10.12 -9.96 -36.93
C ALA A 30 -9.30 -10.73 -37.97
N HIS A 31 -8.12 -11.23 -37.59
CA HIS A 31 -7.22 -11.94 -38.50
C HIS A 31 -7.25 -13.46 -38.33
N HIS A 32 -7.85 -13.96 -37.25
CA HIS A 32 -7.81 -15.37 -36.86
C HIS A 32 -6.39 -15.95 -36.86
N LYS A 33 -5.44 -15.16 -36.33
CA LYS A 33 -4.02 -15.50 -36.21
C LYS A 33 -3.56 -15.34 -34.77
N GLU A 34 -2.51 -16.08 -34.41
CA GLU A 34 -1.87 -15.93 -33.10
C GLU A 34 -1.27 -14.53 -32.96
N ASN A 35 -1.24 -14.04 -31.72
CA ASN A 35 -0.74 -12.72 -31.37
C ASN A 35 0.68 -12.50 -31.96
N PHE A 36 0.82 -11.48 -32.81
CA PHE A 36 2.09 -11.20 -33.47
C PHE A 36 3.22 -10.82 -32.50
N LEU A 37 2.91 -10.22 -31.34
CA LEU A 37 3.91 -9.95 -30.28
C LEU A 37 4.44 -11.25 -29.67
N TYR A 38 3.61 -12.29 -29.61
CA TYR A 38 4.03 -13.61 -29.15
C TYR A 38 4.85 -14.32 -30.24
N THR A 39 4.41 -14.30 -31.50
CA THR A 39 5.12 -15.01 -32.58
C THR A 39 6.44 -14.35 -32.97
N HIS A 40 6.60 -13.05 -32.72
CA HIS A 40 7.84 -12.29 -32.95
C HIS A 40 8.59 -11.97 -31.65
N PHE A 41 8.34 -12.71 -30.56
CA PHE A 41 8.89 -12.34 -29.26
C PHE A 41 10.43 -12.38 -29.22
N GLU A 42 11.09 -13.34 -29.87
CA GLU A 42 12.57 -13.36 -29.98
C GLU A 42 13.10 -12.15 -30.77
N ASP A 43 12.42 -11.72 -31.84
CA ASP A 43 12.80 -10.51 -32.59
C ASP A 43 12.72 -9.25 -31.71
N ILE A 44 11.69 -9.17 -30.86
CA ILE A 44 11.52 -8.08 -29.90
C ILE A 44 12.65 -8.12 -28.85
N CYS A 45 13.05 -9.31 -28.39
CA CYS A 45 14.17 -9.46 -27.46
C CYS A 45 15.46 -8.89 -28.04
N GLU A 46 15.79 -9.17 -29.31
CA GLU A 46 16.98 -8.61 -29.97
C GLU A 46 16.97 -7.08 -30.02
N ILE A 47 15.79 -6.49 -30.28
CA ILE A 47 15.63 -5.03 -30.27
C ILE A 47 15.86 -4.49 -28.86
N MET A 48 15.19 -5.05 -27.85
CA MET A 48 15.25 -4.57 -26.47
C MET A 48 16.66 -4.72 -25.87
N LYS A 49 17.33 -5.83 -26.18
CA LYS A 49 18.72 -6.10 -25.79
C LYS A 49 19.68 -5.03 -26.28
N ALA A 50 19.50 -4.54 -27.52
CA ALA A 50 20.38 -3.53 -28.10
C ALA A 50 20.38 -2.19 -27.33
N TYR A 51 19.36 -1.96 -26.48
CA TYR A 51 19.17 -0.70 -25.75
C TYR A 51 18.97 -0.88 -24.24
N ASP A 52 19.17 -2.09 -23.69
CA ASP A 52 18.92 -2.42 -22.28
C ASP A 52 17.51 -2.00 -21.80
N VAL A 53 16.49 -2.30 -22.61
CA VAL A 53 15.10 -2.08 -22.22
C VAL A 53 14.57 -3.33 -21.51
N SER A 54 14.08 -3.18 -20.29
CA SER A 54 13.45 -4.28 -19.54
C SER A 54 12.04 -4.57 -20.05
N PHE A 55 11.66 -5.86 -20.07
CA PHE A 55 10.28 -6.27 -20.28
C PHE A 55 9.44 -5.99 -19.04
N SER A 56 8.28 -5.39 -19.26
CA SER A 56 7.11 -5.49 -18.38
C SER A 56 6.08 -6.35 -19.11
N LEU A 57 6.00 -7.64 -18.77
CA LEU A 57 5.11 -8.57 -19.46
C LEU A 57 3.68 -8.33 -19.02
N GLY A 58 2.88 -7.70 -19.89
CA GLY A 58 1.57 -7.17 -19.57
C GLY A 58 0.49 -8.20 -19.26
N ASP A 59 -0.38 -7.85 -18.32
CA ASP A 59 -1.52 -8.63 -17.83
C ASP A 59 -2.81 -8.35 -18.65
N GLY A 60 -2.72 -8.61 -19.95
CA GLY A 60 -3.79 -8.31 -20.90
C GLY A 60 -5.16 -8.94 -20.58
N LEU A 61 -5.19 -10.01 -19.80
CA LEU A 61 -6.38 -10.73 -19.34
C LEU A 61 -6.56 -10.61 -17.81
N ARG A 62 -6.04 -9.56 -17.15
CA ARG A 62 -6.33 -9.32 -15.74
C ARG A 62 -7.84 -9.21 -15.44
N PRO A 63 -8.28 -9.53 -14.20
CA PRO A 63 -9.67 -9.37 -13.79
C PRO A 63 -10.04 -7.89 -13.57
N GLY A 64 -11.20 -7.48 -14.07
CA GLY A 64 -11.78 -6.15 -13.89
C GLY A 64 -12.95 -6.09 -12.90
N SER A 65 -13.23 -7.22 -12.24
CA SER A 65 -14.15 -7.32 -11.12
C SER A 65 -13.72 -8.46 -10.21
N ILE A 66 -14.18 -8.42 -8.96
CA ILE A 66 -13.99 -9.52 -8.00
C ILE A 66 -14.55 -10.84 -8.54
N TYR A 67 -15.60 -10.80 -9.35
CA TYR A 67 -16.22 -11.99 -9.94
C TYR A 67 -15.27 -12.74 -10.90
N ASP A 68 -14.40 -12.00 -11.60
CA ASP A 68 -13.53 -12.55 -12.64
C ASP A 68 -12.15 -12.98 -12.11
N ALA A 69 -11.89 -12.79 -10.82
CA ALA A 69 -10.60 -13.03 -10.20
C ALA A 69 -10.22 -14.53 -10.21
N ASN A 70 -8.95 -14.79 -10.53
CA ASN A 70 -8.31 -16.11 -10.59
C ASN A 70 -8.95 -17.08 -11.59
N ASP A 71 -9.63 -16.55 -12.63
CA ASP A 71 -10.22 -17.39 -13.66
C ASP A 71 -9.18 -18.01 -14.61
N GLU A 72 -9.66 -18.91 -15.47
CA GLU A 72 -8.81 -19.63 -16.43
C GLU A 72 -8.08 -18.69 -17.40
N ALA A 73 -8.72 -17.59 -17.81
CA ALA A 73 -8.13 -16.64 -18.74
C ALA A 73 -6.93 -15.90 -18.11
N GLN A 74 -7.09 -15.43 -16.87
CA GLN A 74 -6.03 -14.78 -16.12
C GLN A 74 -4.86 -15.73 -15.87
N LEU A 75 -5.13 -16.90 -15.29
CA LEU A 75 -4.08 -17.85 -14.92
C LEU A 75 -3.40 -18.48 -16.14
N GLY A 76 -4.13 -18.67 -17.23
CA GLY A 76 -3.59 -19.12 -18.51
C GLY A 76 -2.61 -18.11 -19.12
N GLU A 77 -2.91 -16.82 -19.04
CA GLU A 77 -1.97 -15.78 -19.45
C GLU A 77 -0.74 -15.75 -18.54
N LEU A 78 -0.90 -15.74 -17.21
CA LEU A 78 0.22 -15.72 -16.26
C LEU A 78 1.22 -16.86 -16.52
N LYS A 79 0.72 -18.07 -16.79
CA LYS A 79 1.57 -19.21 -17.15
C LYS A 79 2.37 -18.97 -18.44
N THR A 80 1.73 -18.36 -19.44
CA THR A 80 2.41 -17.96 -20.69
C THR A 80 3.47 -16.89 -20.43
N LEU A 81 3.22 -15.93 -19.54
CA LEU A 81 4.23 -14.91 -19.20
C LEU A 81 5.47 -15.57 -18.58
N GLY A 82 5.29 -16.63 -17.79
CA GLY A 82 6.38 -17.48 -17.32
C GLY A 82 7.20 -18.09 -18.47
N GLU A 83 6.56 -18.65 -19.49
CA GLU A 83 7.25 -19.18 -20.69
C GLU A 83 8.02 -18.08 -21.45
N LEU A 84 7.40 -16.91 -21.63
CA LEU A 84 8.04 -15.76 -22.27
C LEU A 84 9.23 -15.21 -21.47
N THR A 85 9.20 -15.34 -20.14
CA THR A 85 10.32 -14.99 -19.27
C THR A 85 11.55 -15.85 -19.57
N ASP A 86 11.36 -17.16 -19.78
CA ASP A 86 12.48 -18.05 -20.13
C ASP A 86 13.12 -17.66 -21.47
N ILE A 87 12.28 -17.27 -22.43
CA ILE A 87 12.74 -16.79 -23.74
C ILE A 87 13.52 -15.48 -23.57
N ALA A 88 12.96 -14.48 -22.89
CA ALA A 88 13.64 -13.21 -22.68
C ALA A 88 14.98 -13.37 -21.94
N TRP A 89 15.05 -14.22 -20.92
CA TRP A 89 16.29 -14.51 -20.19
C TRP A 89 17.32 -15.26 -21.03
N LYS A 90 16.92 -16.15 -21.95
CA LYS A 90 17.84 -16.75 -22.94
C LYS A 90 18.50 -15.69 -23.81
N HIS A 91 17.79 -14.59 -24.09
CA HIS A 91 18.33 -13.44 -24.83
C HIS A 91 19.09 -12.44 -23.94
N ASP A 92 19.18 -12.66 -22.62
CA ASP A 92 19.79 -11.74 -21.65
C ASP A 92 19.05 -10.39 -21.56
N VAL A 93 17.72 -10.42 -21.59
CA VAL A 93 16.85 -9.25 -21.42
C VAL A 93 16.19 -9.29 -20.06
N GLN A 94 16.23 -8.17 -19.32
CA GLN A 94 15.61 -8.03 -17.99
C GLN A 94 14.09 -8.16 -18.08
N VAL A 95 13.44 -8.78 -17.08
CA VAL A 95 11.98 -9.04 -17.09
C VAL A 95 11.35 -8.75 -15.74
N MET A 96 10.20 -8.09 -15.75
CA MET A 96 9.19 -8.11 -14.69
C MET A 96 7.83 -8.53 -15.26
N ILE A 97 6.95 -9.03 -14.40
CA ILE A 97 5.62 -9.56 -14.77
C ILE A 97 4.55 -8.61 -14.25
N GLU A 98 3.60 -8.23 -15.09
CA GLU A 98 2.42 -7.49 -14.63
C GLU A 98 1.38 -8.45 -14.02
N GLY A 99 0.64 -7.97 -13.03
CA GLY A 99 -0.30 -8.77 -12.24
C GLY A 99 -1.60 -8.03 -11.94
N PRO A 100 -2.58 -8.76 -11.36
CA PRO A 100 -4.00 -8.45 -11.47
C PRO A 100 -4.45 -7.10 -10.91
N GLY A 101 -5.66 -6.75 -11.35
CA GLY A 101 -6.43 -5.56 -10.95
C GLY A 101 -7.40 -5.83 -9.79
N HIS A 102 -8.51 -6.53 -10.01
CA HIS A 102 -9.55 -6.73 -8.98
C HIS A 102 -9.48 -8.14 -8.40
N VAL A 103 -9.14 -8.28 -7.12
CA VAL A 103 -8.94 -9.58 -6.45
C VAL A 103 -9.39 -9.49 -4.98
N PRO A 104 -10.33 -10.33 -4.52
CA PRO A 104 -10.75 -10.32 -3.13
C PRO A 104 -9.64 -10.87 -2.24
N MET A 105 -9.52 -10.38 -1.00
CA MET A 105 -8.36 -10.65 -0.12
C MET A 105 -7.99 -12.13 0.02
N HIS A 106 -8.98 -13.03 0.09
CA HIS A 106 -8.78 -14.47 0.24
C HIS A 106 -8.12 -15.14 -0.98
N MET A 107 -8.11 -14.49 -2.15
CA MET A 107 -7.49 -14.97 -3.40
C MET A 107 -6.12 -14.33 -3.69
N ILE A 108 -5.71 -13.31 -2.93
CA ILE A 108 -4.45 -12.57 -3.17
C ILE A 108 -3.24 -13.49 -3.02
N LYS A 109 -3.23 -14.36 -2.00
CA LYS A 109 -2.09 -15.24 -1.75
C LYS A 109 -1.82 -16.22 -2.89
N GLU A 110 -2.88 -16.79 -3.48
CA GLU A 110 -2.78 -17.69 -4.62
C GLU A 110 -2.13 -17.01 -5.83
N ASN A 111 -2.48 -15.75 -6.11
CA ASN A 111 -1.85 -14.99 -7.20
C ASN A 111 -0.33 -14.91 -7.03
N MET A 112 0.14 -14.59 -5.82
CA MET A 112 1.57 -14.50 -5.53
C MET A 112 2.24 -15.89 -5.65
N ASP A 113 1.64 -16.94 -5.09
CA ASP A 113 2.19 -18.29 -5.14
C ASP A 113 2.34 -18.82 -6.57
N LEU A 114 1.33 -18.59 -7.41
CA LEU A 114 1.35 -18.97 -8.81
C LEU A 114 2.37 -18.16 -9.60
N GLN A 115 2.49 -16.86 -9.33
CA GLN A 115 3.48 -16.03 -9.99
C GLN A 115 4.91 -16.46 -9.66
N LEU A 116 5.25 -16.66 -8.38
CA LEU A 116 6.58 -17.12 -7.98
C LEU A 116 6.91 -18.46 -8.64
N LYS A 117 5.96 -19.39 -8.64
CA LYS A 117 6.12 -20.74 -9.20
C LYS A 117 6.26 -20.75 -10.73
N TRP A 118 5.40 -20.03 -11.44
CA TRP A 118 5.34 -20.10 -12.90
C TRP A 118 6.29 -19.11 -13.59
N CYS A 119 6.57 -17.98 -12.94
CA CYS A 119 7.43 -16.91 -13.45
C CYS A 119 8.80 -16.86 -12.76
N LYS A 120 9.19 -17.94 -12.05
CA LYS A 120 10.54 -18.17 -11.52
C LYS A 120 11.06 -17.00 -10.68
N GLU A 121 10.19 -16.49 -9.81
CA GLU A 121 10.49 -15.37 -8.92
C GLU A 121 10.91 -14.06 -9.63
N ALA A 122 10.59 -13.92 -10.93
CA ALA A 122 10.74 -12.63 -11.62
C ALA A 122 9.98 -11.52 -10.86
N PRO A 123 10.48 -10.27 -10.82
CA PRO A 123 9.81 -9.18 -10.15
C PRO A 123 8.34 -9.05 -10.57
N PHE A 124 7.43 -9.00 -9.60
CA PHE A 124 6.00 -8.85 -9.86
C PHE A 124 5.59 -7.37 -9.75
N TYR A 125 4.74 -6.91 -10.67
CA TYR A 125 4.24 -5.55 -10.78
C TYR A 125 2.71 -5.52 -10.86
N THR A 126 2.02 -5.11 -9.79
CA THR A 126 0.55 -5.28 -9.68
C THR A 126 -0.20 -3.97 -9.75
N LEU A 127 -1.41 -3.96 -10.33
CA LEU A 127 -2.34 -2.82 -10.27
C LEU A 127 -3.28 -2.96 -9.06
N GLY A 128 -2.85 -2.48 -7.90
CA GLY A 128 -3.51 -2.78 -6.63
C GLY A 128 -3.02 -4.11 -6.04
N PRO A 129 -3.90 -5.12 -5.84
CA PRO A 129 -5.25 -5.23 -6.40
C PRO A 129 -6.37 -4.57 -5.56
N LEU A 130 -7.46 -4.15 -6.22
CA LEU A 130 -8.71 -3.72 -5.59
C LEU A 130 -9.38 -4.90 -4.89
N THR A 131 -9.65 -4.77 -3.58
CA THR A 131 -10.24 -5.86 -2.79
C THR A 131 -11.76 -5.93 -2.83
N MET A 132 -12.41 -4.91 -3.41
CA MET A 132 -13.85 -4.79 -3.56
C MET A 132 -14.20 -3.79 -4.68
N ASP A 133 -15.37 -3.95 -5.29
CA ASP A 133 -15.81 -3.14 -6.44
C ASP A 133 -16.86 -2.07 -6.09
N ILE A 134 -17.23 -1.97 -4.81
CA ILE A 134 -18.42 -1.21 -4.36
C ILE A 134 -18.12 0.22 -3.89
N ALA A 135 -16.89 0.71 -4.08
CA ALA A 135 -16.46 2.01 -3.56
C ALA A 135 -15.76 2.92 -4.60
N PRO A 136 -16.34 3.12 -5.80
CA PRO A 136 -15.80 4.07 -6.77
C PRO A 136 -15.70 5.48 -6.15
N GLY A 137 -14.60 6.18 -6.40
CA GLY A 137 -14.22 7.40 -5.67
C GLY A 137 -13.24 7.14 -4.52
N TYR A 138 -13.12 5.88 -4.08
CA TYR A 138 -12.23 5.45 -3.01
C TYR A 138 -11.34 4.28 -3.42
N ASP A 139 -11.15 4.06 -4.72
CA ASP A 139 -10.41 2.89 -5.22
C ASP A 139 -8.92 2.91 -4.88
N HIS A 140 -8.34 4.08 -4.65
CA HIS A 140 -7.04 4.20 -4.00
C HIS A 140 -6.97 3.47 -2.65
N ILE A 141 -8.04 3.49 -1.85
CA ILE A 141 -8.13 2.80 -0.55
C ILE A 141 -8.42 1.32 -0.74
N THR A 142 -9.41 0.96 -1.57
CA THR A 142 -9.78 -0.44 -1.82
C THR A 142 -8.59 -1.23 -2.36
N SER A 143 -7.79 -0.59 -3.21
CA SER A 143 -6.56 -1.17 -3.77
C SER A 143 -5.36 -1.11 -2.82
N ALA A 144 -5.25 -0.10 -1.95
CA ALA A 144 -4.16 -0.05 -0.97
C ALA A 144 -4.14 -1.26 -0.02
N ILE A 145 -5.33 -1.78 0.33
CA ILE A 145 -5.46 -2.99 1.13
C ILE A 145 -4.81 -4.18 0.40
N GLY A 146 -5.20 -4.41 -0.85
CA GLY A 146 -4.65 -5.52 -1.63
C GLY A 146 -3.18 -5.31 -1.98
N ALA A 147 -2.78 -4.08 -2.29
CA ALA A 147 -1.40 -3.69 -2.60
C ALA A 147 -0.46 -3.94 -1.41
N ALA A 148 -0.87 -3.58 -0.19
CA ALA A 148 -0.10 -3.87 1.01
C ALA A 148 0.01 -5.38 1.27
N MET A 149 -1.08 -6.14 1.06
CA MET A 149 -1.08 -7.59 1.22
C MET A 149 -0.19 -8.29 0.20
N ILE A 150 -0.34 -8.00 -1.09
CA ILE A 150 0.44 -8.66 -2.14
C ILE A 150 1.90 -8.19 -2.14
N GLY A 151 2.14 -6.91 -1.78
CA GLY A 151 3.47 -6.38 -1.51
C GLY A 151 4.15 -7.12 -0.36
N TRP A 152 3.42 -7.40 0.72
CA TRP A 152 3.93 -8.22 1.84
C TRP A 152 4.25 -9.65 1.37
N PHE A 153 3.41 -10.23 0.52
CA PHE A 153 3.63 -11.58 -0.01
C PHE A 153 4.79 -11.68 -1.01
N GLY A 154 5.27 -10.55 -1.55
CA GLY A 154 6.52 -10.51 -2.34
C GLY A 154 6.48 -9.67 -3.62
N THR A 155 5.38 -8.97 -3.92
CA THR A 155 5.34 -8.08 -5.09
C THR A 155 6.43 -7.01 -5.01
N ALA A 156 7.14 -6.80 -6.12
CA ALA A 156 8.31 -5.92 -6.19
C ALA A 156 7.93 -4.46 -6.47
N MET A 157 6.88 -4.22 -7.26
CA MET A 157 6.41 -2.89 -7.61
C MET A 157 4.88 -2.81 -7.60
N LEU A 158 4.33 -1.69 -7.15
CA LEU A 158 2.89 -1.48 -7.03
C LEU A 158 2.47 -0.31 -7.93
N CYS A 159 1.67 -0.59 -8.96
CA CYS A 159 1.05 0.45 -9.77
C CYS A 159 -0.07 1.07 -8.95
N TYR A 160 0.03 2.38 -8.75
CA TYR A 160 -0.97 3.10 -7.98
C TYR A 160 -2.36 3.12 -8.65
N VAL A 161 -3.37 3.32 -7.83
CA VAL A 161 -4.75 3.55 -8.25
C VAL A 161 -5.18 4.89 -7.66
N THR A 162 -5.80 5.73 -8.48
CA THR A 162 -6.22 7.08 -8.05
C THR A 162 -7.61 7.04 -7.43
N PRO A 163 -8.01 8.06 -6.64
CA PRO A 163 -9.39 8.17 -6.17
C PRO A 163 -10.43 8.18 -7.30
N LYS A 164 -10.08 8.70 -8.48
CA LYS A 164 -10.97 8.79 -9.65
C LYS A 164 -10.92 7.60 -10.58
N GLU A 165 -10.23 6.52 -10.21
CA GLU A 165 -10.32 5.27 -10.97
C GLU A 165 -11.81 4.90 -11.16
N HIS A 166 -12.14 4.37 -12.35
CA HIS A 166 -13.51 4.10 -12.78
C HIS A 166 -14.45 5.30 -12.95
N LEU A 167 -14.00 6.54 -12.69
CA LEU A 167 -14.83 7.75 -12.76
C LEU A 167 -14.33 8.78 -13.78
N GLY A 168 -13.02 8.93 -13.96
CA GLY A 168 -12.46 9.87 -14.92
C GLY A 168 -10.96 10.10 -14.78
N LEU A 169 -10.46 11.08 -15.54
CA LEU A 169 -9.04 11.42 -15.48
C LEU A 169 -8.69 12.09 -14.13
N PRO A 170 -7.60 11.66 -13.46
CA PRO A 170 -7.16 12.24 -12.21
C PRO A 170 -6.62 13.66 -12.44
N ASN A 171 -6.88 14.56 -11.49
CA ASN A 171 -6.25 15.87 -11.40
C ASN A 171 -4.98 15.79 -10.53
N LYS A 172 -4.29 16.93 -10.34
CA LYS A 172 -3.06 17.00 -9.53
C LYS A 172 -3.23 16.49 -8.10
N ALA A 173 -4.36 16.78 -7.45
CA ALA A 173 -4.62 16.34 -6.08
C ALA A 173 -4.86 14.83 -6.03
N ASP A 174 -5.64 14.29 -6.99
CA ASP A 174 -5.89 12.84 -7.10
C ASP A 174 -4.60 12.05 -7.31
N VAL A 175 -3.67 12.60 -8.11
CA VAL A 175 -2.33 12.00 -8.31
C VAL A 175 -1.53 11.99 -7.01
N LYS A 176 -1.47 13.11 -6.28
CA LYS A 176 -0.78 13.16 -4.98
C LYS A 176 -1.39 12.16 -4.00
N GLU A 177 -2.72 12.09 -3.93
CA GLU A 177 -3.43 11.16 -3.04
C GLU A 177 -3.09 9.70 -3.34
N GLY A 178 -3.11 9.31 -4.62
CA GLY A 178 -2.73 7.98 -5.05
C GLY A 178 -1.27 7.65 -4.70
N ILE A 179 -0.33 8.57 -4.94
CA ILE A 179 1.10 8.37 -4.63
C ILE A 179 1.31 8.19 -3.13
N ILE A 180 0.75 9.07 -2.29
CA ILE A 180 0.91 8.97 -0.83
C ILE A 180 0.28 7.67 -0.32
N THR A 181 -0.90 7.30 -0.83
CA THR A 181 -1.59 6.06 -0.49
C THR A 181 -0.74 4.82 -0.79
N TYR A 182 -0.11 4.77 -1.97
CA TYR A 182 0.73 3.65 -2.34
C TYR A 182 2.11 3.65 -1.66
N LYS A 183 2.64 4.82 -1.28
CA LYS A 183 3.80 4.90 -0.40
C LYS A 183 3.50 4.34 0.99
N ILE A 184 2.28 4.55 1.51
CA ILE A 184 1.82 3.92 2.76
C ILE A 184 1.73 2.40 2.58
N ALA A 185 1.07 1.93 1.52
CA ALA A 185 0.91 0.49 1.26
C ALA A 185 2.26 -0.23 1.09
N ALA A 186 3.19 0.36 0.33
CA ALA A 186 4.54 -0.17 0.16
C ALA A 186 5.33 -0.22 1.48
N HIS A 187 5.28 0.86 2.28
CA HIS A 187 5.96 0.89 3.58
C HIS A 187 5.35 -0.11 4.57
N ALA A 188 4.02 -0.29 4.55
CA ALA A 188 3.33 -1.30 5.35
C ALA A 188 3.77 -2.72 4.97
N ALA A 189 3.94 -3.00 3.66
CA ALA A 189 4.51 -4.24 3.18
C ALA A 189 5.96 -4.43 3.65
N ASP A 190 6.80 -3.41 3.58
CA ASP A 190 8.19 -3.47 4.04
C ASP A 190 8.31 -3.73 5.55
N LEU A 191 7.43 -3.13 6.36
CA LEU A 191 7.32 -3.43 7.80
C LEU A 191 6.91 -4.88 8.04
N ALA A 192 5.89 -5.37 7.34
CA ALA A 192 5.41 -6.75 7.46
C ALA A 192 6.45 -7.78 6.99
N LYS A 193 7.30 -7.41 6.03
CA LYS A 193 8.47 -8.19 5.58
C LYS A 193 9.65 -8.13 6.55
N GLY A 194 9.65 -7.22 7.51
CA GLY A 194 10.79 -6.97 8.39
C GLY A 194 12.00 -6.40 7.64
N HIS A 195 11.78 -5.60 6.60
CA HIS A 195 12.87 -5.03 5.80
C HIS A 195 13.82 -4.21 6.69
N PRO A 196 15.15 -4.45 6.64
CA PRO A 196 16.12 -3.69 7.42
C PRO A 196 15.96 -2.18 7.21
N GLY A 197 15.80 -1.44 8.31
CA GLY A 197 15.65 0.01 8.28
C GLY A 197 14.21 0.54 8.12
N ALA A 198 13.23 -0.26 7.70
CA ALA A 198 11.85 0.21 7.54
C ALA A 198 11.29 0.77 8.88
N GLN A 199 11.43 0.00 9.95
CA GLN A 199 10.91 0.36 11.27
C GLN A 199 11.62 1.57 11.92
N VAL A 200 12.80 1.98 11.42
CA VAL A 200 13.54 3.12 11.98
C VAL A 200 12.73 4.41 11.83
N ARG A 201 12.06 4.60 10.68
CA ARG A 201 11.21 5.78 10.44
C ARG A 201 10.00 5.79 11.36
N ASP A 202 9.33 4.66 11.52
CA ASP A 202 8.17 4.50 12.43
C ASP A 202 8.55 4.82 13.87
N ASN A 203 9.69 4.29 14.32
CA ASN A 203 10.18 4.51 15.68
C ASN A 203 10.60 5.97 15.89
N ALA A 204 11.26 6.60 14.90
CA ALA A 204 11.65 8.01 14.98
C ALA A 204 10.42 8.93 15.07
N LEU A 205 9.40 8.69 14.24
CA LEU A 205 8.15 9.44 14.26
C LEU A 205 7.38 9.20 15.56
N SER A 206 7.28 7.95 16.01
CA SER A 206 6.61 7.59 17.27
C SER A 206 7.30 8.22 18.49
N LYS A 207 8.63 8.26 18.49
CA LYS A 207 9.40 8.95 19.51
C LYS A 207 9.16 10.46 19.48
N ALA A 208 9.18 11.08 18.30
CA ALA A 208 8.85 12.50 18.15
C ALA A 208 7.44 12.83 18.67
N ARG A 209 6.47 11.95 18.38
CA ARG A 209 5.09 12.07 18.87
C ARG A 209 5.02 12.00 20.39
N PHE A 210 5.67 11.01 21.01
CA PHE A 210 5.65 10.82 22.46
C PHE A 210 6.34 11.97 23.21
N GLU A 211 7.41 12.51 22.63
CA GLU A 211 8.18 13.65 23.17
C GLU A 211 7.59 15.01 22.78
N PHE A 212 6.42 15.05 22.13
CA PHE A 212 5.75 16.26 21.67
C PHE A 212 6.61 17.17 20.78
N ARG A 213 7.55 16.58 20.03
CA ARG A 213 8.35 17.26 19.00
C ARG A 213 7.55 17.36 17.71
N TRP A 214 6.55 18.26 17.70
CA TRP A 214 5.57 18.39 16.63
C TRP A 214 6.18 18.59 15.25
N GLU A 215 7.14 19.52 15.13
CA GLU A 215 7.83 19.76 13.85
C GLU A 215 8.55 18.52 13.32
N ASP A 216 9.25 17.79 14.19
CA ASP A 216 9.92 16.55 13.82
C ASP A 216 8.89 15.48 13.40
N GLN A 217 7.78 15.37 14.11
CA GLN A 217 6.69 14.46 13.74
C GLN A 217 6.13 14.78 12.35
N PHE A 218 5.91 16.05 12.02
CA PHE A 218 5.41 16.45 10.71
C PHE A 218 6.43 16.15 9.61
N ASN A 219 7.69 16.55 9.81
CA ASN A 219 8.77 16.38 8.85
C ASN A 219 9.08 14.90 8.56
N LEU A 220 8.85 14.02 9.54
CA LEU A 220 9.00 12.57 9.37
C LEU A 220 7.80 11.90 8.68
N GLY A 221 6.65 12.58 8.60
CA GLY A 221 5.45 12.09 7.92
C GLY A 221 5.64 11.88 6.41
N LEU A 222 4.78 11.06 5.79
CA LEU A 222 4.83 10.83 4.34
C LEU A 222 4.31 12.03 3.53
N ASP A 223 3.42 12.83 4.11
CA ASP A 223 2.95 14.11 3.58
C ASP A 223 3.05 15.18 4.69
N PRO A 224 4.23 15.79 4.89
CA PRO A 224 4.46 16.74 5.97
C PRO A 224 3.51 17.95 5.94
N ASP A 225 3.16 18.42 4.74
CA ASP A 225 2.29 19.59 4.56
C ASP A 225 0.89 19.32 5.10
N ARG A 226 0.32 18.16 4.76
CA ARG A 226 -0.98 17.74 5.29
C ARG A 226 -0.95 17.50 6.79
N ALA A 227 0.14 16.96 7.32
CA ALA A 227 0.29 16.74 8.76
C ALA A 227 0.28 18.06 9.55
N ARG A 228 0.95 19.10 9.04
CA ARG A 228 0.90 20.46 9.61
C ARG A 228 -0.47 21.09 9.46
N GLU A 229 -1.05 21.03 8.26
CA GLU A 229 -2.37 21.59 7.96
C GLU A 229 -3.42 21.09 8.96
N PHE A 230 -3.53 19.78 9.15
CA PHE A 230 -4.55 19.18 10.04
C PHE A 230 -4.33 19.50 11.52
N HIS A 231 -3.09 19.67 11.96
CA HIS A 231 -2.82 20.14 13.32
C HIS A 231 -3.27 21.60 13.50
N ASP A 232 -2.90 22.45 12.54
CA ASP A 232 -3.09 23.89 12.61
C ASP A 232 -4.52 24.35 12.36
N GLU A 233 -5.36 23.49 11.77
CA GLU A 233 -6.82 23.70 11.70
C GLU A 233 -7.44 24.02 13.07
N THR A 234 -6.88 23.46 14.15
CA THR A 234 -7.41 23.66 15.52
C THR A 234 -6.43 24.31 16.48
N LEU A 235 -5.12 24.18 16.24
CA LEU A 235 -4.07 24.75 17.08
C LEU A 235 -3.02 25.53 16.25
N PRO A 236 -3.40 26.64 15.57
CA PRO A 236 -2.55 27.32 14.59
C PRO A 236 -1.37 28.11 15.19
N LYS A 237 -1.35 28.32 16.51
CA LYS A 237 -0.31 29.14 17.15
C LYS A 237 1.01 28.37 17.21
N GLU A 238 2.13 29.04 16.92
CA GLU A 238 3.48 28.44 17.06
C GLU A 238 3.74 27.85 18.45
N SER A 239 3.19 28.47 19.50
CA SER A 239 3.28 27.93 20.86
C SER A 239 2.64 26.54 21.03
N ALA A 240 1.74 26.13 20.13
CA ALA A 240 1.15 24.80 20.14
C ALA A 240 2.11 23.72 19.62
N LYS A 241 3.13 24.08 18.83
CA LYS A 241 4.16 23.16 18.32
C LYS A 241 5.15 22.67 19.39
N VAL A 242 5.04 23.22 20.59
CA VAL A 242 5.77 22.78 21.79
C VAL A 242 4.80 22.34 22.90
N ALA A 243 3.50 22.24 22.62
CA ALA A 243 2.51 21.85 23.60
C ALA A 243 2.51 20.33 23.83
N HIS A 244 2.41 19.93 25.09
CA HIS A 244 2.31 18.52 25.48
C HIS A 244 0.88 17.96 25.35
N PHE A 245 0.17 18.33 24.28
CA PHE A 245 -1.17 17.86 23.95
C PHE A 245 -1.55 18.29 22.53
N CYS A 246 -2.60 17.68 21.98
CA CYS A 246 -3.31 18.19 20.80
C CYS A 246 -4.77 18.51 21.16
N SER A 247 -5.53 19.01 20.18
CA SER A 247 -6.95 19.35 20.35
C SER A 247 -7.84 18.15 20.68
N MET A 248 -7.41 16.93 20.36
CA MET A 248 -8.19 15.71 20.60
C MET A 248 -8.43 15.41 22.09
N CYS A 249 -7.40 15.58 22.93
CA CYS A 249 -7.50 15.29 24.37
C CYS A 249 -7.34 16.54 25.25
N GLY A 250 -6.82 17.63 24.69
CA GLY A 250 -6.52 18.84 25.43
C GLY A 250 -5.44 18.65 26.50
N PRO A 251 -5.15 19.71 27.28
CA PRO A 251 -4.00 19.77 28.19
C PRO A 251 -4.08 18.85 29.42
N HIS A 252 -5.29 18.37 29.77
CA HIS A 252 -5.57 17.64 31.00
C HIS A 252 -5.73 16.13 30.81
N PHE A 253 -6.10 15.68 29.60
CA PHE A 253 -6.40 14.27 29.33
C PHE A 253 -5.49 13.65 28.27
N CYS A 254 -4.41 14.32 27.87
CA CYS A 254 -3.43 13.74 26.96
C CYS A 254 -2.73 12.53 27.62
N SER A 255 -2.96 11.34 27.07
CA SER A 255 -2.42 10.08 27.59
C SER A 255 -0.89 10.02 27.60
N MET A 256 -0.25 10.58 26.57
CA MET A 256 1.22 10.61 26.48
C MET A 256 1.83 11.52 27.54
N LYS A 257 1.19 12.67 27.81
CA LYS A 257 1.63 13.59 28.86
C LYS A 257 1.50 12.96 30.24
N ILE A 258 0.35 12.33 30.53
CA ILE A 258 0.13 11.60 31.78
C ILE A 258 1.20 10.52 31.95
N SER A 259 1.52 9.78 30.89
CA SER A 259 2.58 8.76 30.92
C SER A 259 3.97 9.35 31.18
N GLN A 260 4.29 10.51 30.60
CA GLN A 260 5.55 11.22 30.84
C GLN A 260 5.63 11.71 32.29
N ASP A 261 4.57 12.31 32.83
CA ASP A 261 4.51 12.78 34.22
C ASP A 261 4.75 11.62 35.22
N VAL A 262 4.22 10.43 34.93
CA VAL A 262 4.46 9.21 35.74
C VAL A 262 5.92 8.76 35.66
N ARG A 263 6.53 8.74 34.46
CA ARG A 263 7.95 8.38 34.29
C ARG A 263 8.88 9.37 35.00
N ASP A 264 8.59 10.66 34.90
CA ASP A 264 9.38 11.72 35.54
C ASP A 264 9.28 11.66 37.07
N PHE A 265 8.09 11.35 37.60
CA PHE A 265 7.90 11.11 39.03
C PHE A 265 8.72 9.90 39.51
N ALA A 266 8.66 8.78 38.77
CA ALA A 266 9.41 7.57 39.10
C ALA A 266 10.93 7.81 39.12
N ALA A 267 11.45 8.53 38.11
CA ALA A 267 12.86 8.88 38.03
C ALA A 267 13.32 9.79 39.17
N LYS A 268 12.49 10.77 39.59
CA LYS A 268 12.81 11.68 40.70
C LYS A 268 12.89 11.00 42.06
N GLU A 269 12.03 10.02 42.30
CA GLU A 269 11.99 9.30 43.58
C GLU A 269 13.04 8.18 43.68
N GLY A 270 13.77 7.89 42.59
CA GLY A 270 14.82 6.85 42.57
C GLY A 270 14.29 5.43 42.79
N ILE A 271 13.01 5.21 42.50
CA ILE A 271 12.30 3.95 42.73
C ILE A 271 12.38 3.09 41.45
N ALA A 272 12.57 1.78 41.58
CA ALA A 272 12.46 0.86 40.44
C ALA A 272 11.09 1.02 39.76
N GLU A 273 11.04 0.98 38.43
CA GLU A 273 9.88 1.38 37.61
C GLU A 273 8.54 0.81 38.10
N ALA A 274 8.55 -0.44 38.59
CA ALA A 274 7.38 -1.14 39.15
C ALA A 274 6.86 -0.57 40.48
N ASP A 275 7.73 -0.24 41.42
CA ASP A 275 7.35 0.26 42.75
C ASP A 275 6.92 1.74 42.68
N ALA A 276 7.47 2.49 41.73
CA ALA A 276 7.17 3.90 41.49
C ALA A 276 5.77 4.09 40.90
N LEU A 277 5.38 3.18 40.01
CA LEU A 277 4.04 3.12 39.43
C LEU A 277 2.97 2.91 40.52
N SER A 278 3.17 1.95 41.42
CA SER A 278 2.21 1.66 42.49
C SER A 278 2.05 2.85 43.45
N LYS A 279 3.16 3.43 43.90
CA LYS A 279 3.15 4.58 44.83
C LYS A 279 2.65 5.87 44.18
N GLY A 280 3.00 6.10 42.91
CA GLY A 280 2.49 7.24 42.12
C GLY A 280 0.98 7.15 41.87
N MET A 281 0.47 5.95 41.59
CA MET A 281 -0.96 5.69 41.47
C MET A 281 -1.70 5.94 42.79
N GLU A 282 -1.16 5.49 43.92
CA GLU A 282 -1.73 5.77 45.25
C GLU A 282 -1.79 7.28 45.52
N LEU A 283 -0.71 8.01 45.27
CA LEU A 283 -0.66 9.46 45.45
C LEU A 283 -1.66 10.19 44.55
N LYS A 284 -1.80 9.79 43.29
CA LYS A 284 -2.79 10.37 42.37
C LYS A 284 -4.23 10.01 42.76
N ALA A 285 -4.48 8.81 43.29
CA ALA A 285 -5.78 8.43 43.83
C ALA A 285 -6.13 9.28 45.06
N VAL A 286 -5.18 9.49 45.96
CA VAL A 286 -5.34 10.39 47.11
C VAL A 286 -5.58 11.83 46.65
N GLU A 287 -4.81 12.33 45.67
CA GLU A 287 -4.99 13.66 45.09
C GLU A 287 -6.39 13.82 44.46
N PHE A 288 -6.87 12.82 43.73
CA PHE A 288 -8.20 12.81 43.11
C PHE A 288 -9.32 12.93 44.16
N VAL A 289 -9.24 12.12 45.22
CA VAL A 289 -10.20 12.19 46.33
C VAL A 289 -10.11 13.54 47.04
N THR A 290 -8.90 14.03 47.30
CA THR A 290 -8.66 15.32 47.96
C THR A 290 -9.20 16.50 47.15
N LYS A 291 -9.14 16.43 45.82
CA LYS A 291 -9.72 17.43 44.90
C LYS A 291 -11.23 17.29 44.70
N GLY A 292 -11.90 16.47 45.52
CA GLY A 292 -13.36 16.33 45.53
C GLY A 292 -13.90 15.21 44.65
N SER A 293 -13.05 14.27 44.22
CA SER A 293 -13.42 13.11 43.41
C SER A 293 -14.15 13.47 42.11
N GLN A 294 -13.85 14.64 41.55
CA GLN A 294 -14.46 15.09 40.30
C GLN A 294 -13.59 14.67 39.13
N LEU A 295 -14.16 13.87 38.21
CA LEU A 295 -13.50 13.52 36.96
C LEU A 295 -13.24 14.75 36.08
N TYR A 296 -14.08 15.78 36.21
CA TYR A 296 -13.95 17.04 35.52
C TYR A 296 -14.00 18.17 36.55
N SER A 297 -12.88 18.87 36.74
CA SER A 297 -12.89 20.12 37.49
C SER A 297 -13.62 21.20 36.70
N LYS A 298 -14.50 21.97 37.33
CA LYS A 298 -15.07 23.18 36.71
C LYS A 298 -13.91 24.14 36.36
N SER A 299 -13.80 24.47 35.07
CA SER A 299 -12.92 25.49 34.52
C SER A 299 -13.24 26.87 35.07
#